data_AF-A0A9E4F0Z1-F1
#
_entry.id   AF-A0A9E4F0Z1-F1
#
_cell.length_a   1.000
_cell.length_b   1.000
_cell.length_c   1.000
_cell.angle_alpha   90.00
_cell.angle_beta   90.00
_cell.angle_gamma   90.00
#
_symmetry.space_group_name_H-M   'P 1'
#
loop_
_entity.id
_entity.type
_entity.pdbx_description
1 polymer ?
#
loop_
_entity_poly.entity_id
_entity_poly.type
_entity_poly.pdbx_seq_one_letter_code
_entity_poly.pdbx_strand_id
1 'polypeptide(L)'
;CWGGRVSWLAACTDSRYAACAVFYGGGVKEVRGAGNPPAIELTGNIACPVIGIFGNEDQNPSPEDVDDYEAALKNAGVEYVFHRYDGAGHAFQWEDNPERFRAEQSEDSWEKTLAFFGEKLG
;
A
#
# COMPACT_ATOMS: atom_id res chain seq x y z
N CYS A 1 -0.13 6.94 2.97
CA CYS A 1 0.56 8.22 3.15
C CYS A 1 1.85 8.19 2.32
N TRP A 2 2.77 9.13 2.54
CA TRP A 2 4.10 9.15 1.92
C TRP A 2 4.87 7.84 2.13
N GLY A 3 4.88 7.31 3.36
CA GLY A 3 5.56 6.04 3.67
C GLY A 3 5.10 4.88 2.80
N GLY A 4 3.79 4.74 2.55
CA GLY A 4 3.26 3.71 1.65
C GLY A 4 3.74 3.85 0.20
N ARG A 5 3.85 5.08 -0.33
CA ARG A 5 4.46 5.30 -1.66
C ARG A 5 5.93 4.91 -1.66
N VAL A 6 6.67 5.26 -0.61
CA VAL A 6 8.09 4.92 -0.49
C VAL A 6 8.27 3.40 -0.42
N SER A 7 7.42 2.67 0.33
CA SER A 7 7.43 1.20 0.35
C SER A 7 7.23 0.59 -1.04
N TRP A 8 6.24 1.10 -1.81
CA TRP A 8 6.02 0.66 -3.18
C TRP A 8 7.26 0.90 -4.06
N LEU A 9 7.80 2.12 -4.04
CA LEU A 9 9.00 2.47 -4.80
C LEU A 9 10.23 1.64 -4.39
N ALA A 10 10.40 1.38 -3.09
CA ALA A 10 11.49 0.54 -2.58
C ALA A 10 11.40 -0.87 -3.17
N ALA A 11 10.21 -1.48 -3.15
CA ALA A 11 9.96 -2.78 -3.76
C ALA A 11 10.22 -2.78 -5.28
N CYS A 12 9.92 -1.68 -5.98
CA CYS A 12 10.21 -1.53 -7.41
C CYS A 12 11.71 -1.33 -7.74
N THR A 13 12.55 -0.98 -6.77
CA THR A 13 13.94 -0.54 -7.02
C THR A 13 15.00 -1.45 -6.42
N ASP A 14 14.63 -2.33 -5.49
CA ASP A 14 15.54 -3.26 -4.85
C ASP A 14 14.90 -4.64 -4.71
N SER A 15 15.39 -5.60 -5.49
CA SER A 15 14.89 -6.98 -5.48
C SER A 15 15.31 -7.79 -4.25
N ARG A 16 16.06 -7.20 -3.31
CA ARG A 16 16.45 -7.87 -2.05
C ARG A 16 15.33 -7.88 -1.01
N TYR A 17 14.27 -7.09 -1.17
CA TYR A 17 13.13 -7.12 -0.27
C TYR A 17 12.41 -8.47 -0.38
N ALA A 18 12.16 -9.14 0.74
CA ALA A 18 11.47 -10.43 0.77
C ALA A 18 9.94 -10.30 0.85
N ALA A 19 9.42 -9.17 1.33
CA ALA A 19 8.00 -8.84 1.35
C ALA A 19 7.84 -7.31 1.48
N CYS A 20 6.70 -6.77 1.06
CA CYS A 20 6.41 -5.34 1.14
C CYS A 20 5.01 -5.07 1.73
N ALA A 21 4.91 -4.10 2.64
CA ALA A 21 3.64 -3.60 3.15
C ALA A 21 3.41 -2.14 2.77
N VAL A 22 2.25 -1.86 2.20
CA VAL A 22 1.84 -0.53 1.71
C VAL A 22 0.61 -0.06 2.46
N PHE A 23 0.80 0.91 3.36
CA PHE A 23 -0.29 1.53 4.11
C PHE A 23 -0.74 2.84 3.45
N TYR A 24 -1.98 2.81 2.92
CA TYR A 24 -2.72 3.90 2.29
C TYR A 24 -1.83 4.72 1.34
N GLY A 25 -0.95 4.05 0.57
CA GLY A 25 0.15 4.68 -0.17
C GLY A 25 -0.33 5.76 -1.14
N GLY A 26 -0.04 7.02 -0.83
CA GLY A 26 -0.62 8.15 -1.54
C GLY A 26 0.18 8.54 -2.78
N GLY A 27 -0.52 8.98 -3.83
CA GLY A 27 0.07 9.54 -5.02
C GLY A 27 0.96 8.59 -5.81
N VAL A 28 0.83 7.25 -5.73
CA VAL A 28 1.67 6.28 -6.49
C VAL A 28 1.60 6.51 -8.01
N LYS A 29 0.45 7.00 -8.50
CA LYS A 29 0.22 7.42 -9.90
C LYS A 29 0.83 8.77 -10.26
N GLU A 30 1.30 9.54 -9.29
CA GLU A 30 1.88 10.87 -9.54
C GLU A 30 3.35 10.76 -9.97
N VAL A 31 3.70 11.60 -10.94
CA VAL A 31 5.09 11.88 -11.31
C VAL A 31 5.73 12.75 -10.23
N ARG A 32 6.92 12.34 -9.75
CA ARG A 32 7.71 13.12 -8.79
C ARG A 32 9.17 13.20 -9.22
N GLY A 33 9.63 14.44 -9.46
CA GLY A 33 10.96 14.73 -10.01
C GLY A 33 10.97 14.72 -11.55
N ALA A 34 11.77 15.60 -12.13
CA ALA A 34 11.87 15.70 -13.59
C ALA A 34 12.51 14.43 -14.18
N GLY A 35 11.86 13.84 -15.18
CA GLY A 35 12.35 12.66 -15.89
C GLY A 35 12.05 11.31 -15.22
N ASN A 36 11.40 11.28 -14.06
CA ASN A 36 10.98 10.03 -13.42
C ASN A 36 9.58 9.62 -13.86
N PRO A 37 9.33 8.33 -14.16
CA PRO A 37 7.97 7.84 -14.33
C PRO A 37 7.21 7.86 -12.99
N PRO A 38 5.88 7.81 -13.00
CA PRO A 38 5.11 7.54 -11.78
C PRO A 38 5.45 6.16 -11.22
N ALA A 39 5.32 6.00 -9.90
CA ALA A 39 5.72 4.76 -9.21
C ALA A 39 4.95 3.53 -9.70
N ILE A 40 3.69 3.72 -10.14
CA ILE A 40 2.84 2.66 -10.69
C ILE A 40 3.40 2.05 -11.99
N GLU A 41 4.15 2.80 -12.79
CA GLU A 41 4.76 2.28 -14.01
C GLU A 41 5.98 1.39 -13.72
N LEU A 42 6.53 1.47 -12.51
CA LEU A 42 7.65 0.63 -12.08
C LEU A 42 7.22 -0.70 -11.46
N THR A 43 5.91 -0.96 -11.37
CA THR A 43 5.32 -2.14 -10.67
C THR A 43 5.86 -3.47 -11.20
N GLY A 44 6.20 -3.55 -12.50
CA GLY A 44 6.80 -4.75 -13.10
C GLY A 44 8.16 -5.14 -12.53
N ASN A 45 8.81 -4.27 -11.77
CA ASN A 45 10.10 -4.55 -11.14
C ASN A 45 9.98 -5.14 -9.73
N ILE A 46 8.77 -5.20 -9.17
CA ILE A 46 8.55 -5.74 -7.82
C ILE A 46 8.82 -7.24 -7.84
N ALA A 47 9.80 -7.68 -7.03
CA ALA A 47 10.25 -9.07 -6.97
C ALA A 47 9.79 -9.82 -5.71
N CYS A 48 8.84 -9.25 -4.96
CA CYS A 48 8.37 -9.78 -3.68
C CYS A 48 6.86 -9.64 -3.51
N PRO A 49 6.23 -10.46 -2.64
CA PRO A 49 4.81 -10.34 -2.36
C PRO A 49 4.47 -9.02 -1.65
N VAL A 50 3.30 -8.47 -1.95
CA VAL A 50 2.83 -7.17 -1.44
C VAL A 50 1.54 -7.31 -0.63
N ILE A 51 1.52 -6.81 0.61
CA ILE A 51 0.27 -6.51 1.33
C ILE A 51 -0.08 -5.03 1.19
N GLY A 52 -1.33 -4.76 0.82
CA GLY A 52 -1.88 -3.40 0.73
C GLY A 52 -2.98 -3.16 1.75
N ILE A 53 -2.91 -2.07 2.48
CA ILE A 53 -3.86 -1.68 3.52
C ILE A 53 -4.44 -0.31 3.17
N PHE A 54 -5.75 -0.24 2.90
CA PHE A 54 -6.41 0.97 2.41
C PHE A 54 -7.74 1.24 3.14
N GLY A 55 -8.16 2.51 3.16
CA GLY A 55 -9.49 2.91 3.63
C GLY A 55 -10.37 3.28 2.44
N ASN A 56 -11.64 2.88 2.45
CA ASN A 56 -12.58 3.16 1.35
C ASN A 56 -13.12 4.60 1.36
N GLU A 57 -12.88 5.38 2.41
CA GLU A 57 -13.19 6.81 2.46
C GLU A 57 -11.96 7.69 2.16
N ASP A 58 -10.80 7.08 1.92
CA ASP A 58 -9.58 7.80 1.59
C ASP A 58 -9.72 8.49 0.22
N GLN A 59 -9.08 9.65 0.09
CA GLN A 59 -9.04 10.44 -1.14
C GLN A 59 -7.62 10.52 -1.73
N ASN A 60 -6.62 9.99 -1.01
CA ASN A 60 -5.25 9.91 -1.48
C ASN A 60 -4.49 8.73 -0.81
N PRO A 61 -4.63 7.50 -1.32
CA PRO A 61 -5.27 7.15 -2.60
C PRO A 61 -6.80 7.11 -2.49
N SER A 62 -7.49 7.43 -3.60
CA SER A 62 -8.93 7.16 -3.72
C SER A 62 -9.20 5.66 -3.92
N PRO A 63 -10.42 5.14 -3.73
CA PRO A 63 -10.73 3.74 -4.05
C PRO A 63 -10.42 3.37 -5.51
N GLU A 64 -10.65 4.29 -6.45
CA GLU A 64 -10.30 4.14 -7.86
C GLU A 64 -8.77 4.05 -8.07
N ASP A 65 -7.99 4.84 -7.33
CA ASP A 65 -6.53 4.70 -7.35
C ASP A 65 -6.10 3.32 -6.82
N VAL A 66 -6.75 2.81 -5.76
CA VAL A 66 -6.44 1.48 -5.23
C VAL A 66 -6.80 0.38 -6.23
N ASP A 67 -7.89 0.53 -6.99
CA ASP A 67 -8.23 -0.36 -8.11
C ASP A 67 -7.14 -0.38 -9.18
N ASP A 68 -6.60 0.79 -9.53
CA ASP A 68 -5.48 0.88 -10.46
C ASP A 68 -4.20 0.22 -9.90
N TYR A 69 -3.94 0.36 -8.59
CA TYR A 69 -2.78 -0.27 -7.94
C TYR A 69 -2.89 -1.79 -8.00
N GLU A 70 -4.09 -2.31 -7.70
CA GLU A 70 -4.38 -3.74 -7.78
C GLU A 70 -4.24 -4.28 -9.21
N ALA A 71 -4.79 -3.56 -10.19
CA ALA A 71 -4.66 -3.92 -11.60
C ALA A 71 -3.18 -3.91 -12.06
N ALA A 72 -2.37 -2.96 -11.61
CA ALA A 72 -0.95 -2.90 -11.94
C ALA A 72 -0.18 -4.12 -11.39
N LEU A 73 -0.40 -4.50 -10.13
CA LEU A 73 0.21 -5.69 -9.53
C LEU A 73 -0.21 -6.96 -10.26
N LYS A 74 -1.50 -7.10 -10.53
CA LYS A 74 -2.06 -8.24 -11.26
C LYS A 74 -1.47 -8.38 -12.66
N ASN A 75 -1.39 -7.27 -13.42
CA ASN A 75 -0.82 -7.27 -14.77
C ASN A 75 0.69 -7.59 -14.76
N ALA A 76 1.39 -7.20 -13.70
CA ALA A 76 2.81 -7.52 -13.50
C ALA A 76 3.05 -8.97 -13.01
N GLY A 77 2.00 -9.71 -12.64
CA GLY A 77 2.13 -11.05 -12.06
C GLY A 77 2.74 -11.05 -10.66
N VAL A 78 2.68 -9.91 -9.96
CA VAL A 78 3.15 -9.79 -8.57
C VAL A 78 2.14 -10.44 -7.64
N GLU A 79 2.60 -11.26 -6.70
CA GLU A 79 1.75 -11.80 -5.65
C GLU A 79 1.30 -10.66 -4.72
N TYR A 80 0.01 -10.55 -4.46
CA TYR A 80 -0.50 -9.50 -3.58
C TYR A 80 -1.73 -9.93 -2.77
N VAL A 81 -1.94 -9.24 -1.65
CA VAL A 81 -3.19 -9.28 -0.88
C VAL A 81 -3.56 -7.87 -0.43
N PHE A 82 -4.75 -7.41 -0.83
CA PHE A 82 -5.25 -6.08 -0.46
C PHE A 82 -6.38 -6.19 0.56
N HIS A 83 -6.32 -5.38 1.60
CA HIS A 83 -7.39 -5.18 2.56
C HIS A 83 -7.85 -3.73 2.50
N ARG A 84 -9.17 -3.56 2.38
CA ARG A 84 -9.82 -2.25 2.30
C ARG A 84 -10.89 -2.16 3.37
N TYR A 85 -10.97 -1.03 4.06
CA TYR A 85 -11.87 -0.85 5.20
C TYR A 85 -12.93 0.22 4.92
N ASP A 86 -14.20 -0.18 5.04
CA ASP A 86 -15.32 0.76 5.09
C ASP A 86 -15.26 1.59 6.38
N GLY A 87 -15.70 2.85 6.33
CA GLY A 87 -15.64 3.76 7.48
C GLY A 87 -14.25 4.31 7.80
N ALA A 88 -13.22 3.94 7.02
CA ALA A 88 -11.84 4.38 7.23
C ALA A 88 -11.36 5.30 6.10
N GLY A 89 -10.85 6.47 6.48
CA GLY A 89 -10.22 7.43 5.58
C GLY A 89 -8.69 7.38 5.65
N HIS A 90 -8.04 8.44 5.16
CA HIS A 90 -6.59 8.53 5.18
C HIS A 90 -6.02 8.49 6.61
N ALA A 91 -4.94 7.73 6.79
CA ALA A 91 -4.23 7.64 8.06
C ALA A 91 -5.14 7.24 9.24
N PHE A 92 -6.00 6.24 9.02
CA PHE A 92 -6.92 5.73 10.04
C PHE A 92 -6.24 5.10 11.26
N GLN A 93 -4.92 4.92 11.23
CA GLN A 93 -4.09 4.48 12.35
C GLN A 93 -3.53 5.63 13.20
N TRP A 94 -3.87 6.88 12.89
CA TRP A 94 -3.35 8.03 13.64
C TRP A 94 -4.10 8.21 14.96
N GLU A 95 -3.65 7.52 16.01
CA GLU A 95 -4.28 7.46 17.35
C GLU A 95 -4.55 8.84 17.98
N ASP A 96 -3.61 9.79 17.82
CA ASP A 96 -3.75 11.14 18.37
C ASP A 96 -4.76 12.03 17.61
N ASN A 97 -5.40 11.51 16.55
CA ASN A 97 -6.38 12.22 15.74
C ASN A 97 -7.75 11.53 15.79
N PRO A 98 -8.65 11.93 16.69
CA PRO A 98 -9.95 11.28 16.88
C PRO A 98 -10.86 11.28 15.64
N GLU A 99 -10.71 12.25 14.75
CA GLU A 99 -11.52 12.32 13.52
C GLU A 99 -11.12 11.23 12.53
N ARG A 100 -9.83 10.90 12.48
CA ARG A 100 -9.26 9.91 11.55
C ARG A 100 -9.16 8.53 12.16
N PHE A 101 -8.87 8.44 13.45
CA PHE A 101 -8.57 7.17 14.09
C PHE A 101 -9.75 6.21 14.00
N ARG A 102 -9.46 4.96 13.63
CA ARG A 102 -10.40 3.86 13.54
C ARG A 102 -9.75 2.65 14.20
N ALA A 103 -10.05 2.45 15.48
CA ALA A 103 -9.35 1.49 16.34
C ALA A 103 -9.44 0.05 15.79
N GLU A 104 -10.63 -0.41 15.44
CA GLU A 104 -10.86 -1.77 14.94
C GLU A 104 -10.09 -2.04 13.65
N GLN A 105 -10.18 -1.12 12.69
CA GLN A 105 -9.48 -1.20 11.41
C GLN A 105 -7.96 -1.11 11.58
N SER A 106 -7.51 -0.28 12.53
CA SER A 106 -6.09 -0.14 12.86
C SER A 106 -5.53 -1.47 13.39
N GLU A 107 -6.17 -2.05 14.40
CA GLU A 107 -5.77 -3.31 15.02
C GLU A 107 -5.79 -4.47 14.02
N ASP A 108 -6.90 -4.67 13.32
CA ASP A 108 -7.05 -5.74 12.34
C ASP A 108 -6.07 -5.60 11.16
N SER A 109 -5.80 -4.36 10.68
CA SER A 109 -4.79 -4.14 9.64
C SER A 109 -3.37 -4.48 10.09
N TRP A 110 -3.07 -4.25 11.37
CA TRP A 110 -1.78 -4.58 11.96
C TRP A 110 -1.61 -6.09 12.10
N GLU A 111 -2.62 -6.79 12.62
CA GLU A 111 -2.63 -8.25 12.73
C GLU A 111 -2.44 -8.93 11.37
N LYS A 112 -3.19 -8.50 10.35
CA LYS A 112 -3.04 -9.02 8.97
C LYS A 112 -1.65 -8.79 8.40
N THR A 113 -1.04 -7.64 8.69
CA THR A 113 0.32 -7.33 8.23
C THR A 113 1.35 -8.22 8.90
N LEU A 114 1.25 -8.42 10.22
CA LEU A 114 2.13 -9.32 10.94
C LEU A 114 1.95 -10.78 10.49
N ALA A 115 0.72 -11.23 10.28
CA ALA A 115 0.42 -12.57 9.76
C ALA A 115 1.03 -12.76 8.36
N PHE A 116 0.85 -11.80 7.46
CA PHE A 116 1.45 -11.81 6.14
C PHE A 116 2.97 -11.89 6.20
N PHE A 117 3.63 -11.08 7.03
CA PHE A 117 5.08 -11.18 7.19
C PHE A 117 5.53 -12.50 7.82
N GLY A 118 4.81 -13.04 8.80
CA GLY A 118 5.09 -14.36 9.36
C GLY A 118 5.00 -15.47 8.31
N GLU A 119 4.05 -15.39 7.38
CA GLU A 119 3.94 -16.33 6.26
C GLU A 119 5.09 -16.18 5.25
N LYS A 120 5.44 -14.94 4.89
CA LYS A 120 6.39 -14.66 3.80
C LYS A 120 7.86 -14.68 4.23
N LEU A 121 8.17 -14.45 5.51
CA LEU A 121 9.53 -14.31 6.02
C LEU A 121 10.02 -15.52 6.82
N GLY A 122 9.12 -16.43 7.24
CA GLY A 122 9.43 -17.60 8.08
C GLY A 122 9.68 -17.25 9.54
#